data_AF-A0A8S9YYG6-F1
#
_entry.id   AF-A0A8S9YYG6-F1
#
_cell.length_a   1.000
_cell.length_b   1.000
_cell.length_c   1.000
_cell.angle_alpha   90.00
_cell.angle_beta   90.00
_cell.angle_gamma   90.00
#
_symmetry.space_group_name_H-M   'P 1'
#
loop_
_entity.id
_entity.type
_entity.pdbx_description
1 polymer ?
#
loop_
_entity_poly.entity_id
_entity_poly.type
_entity_poly.pdbx_seq_one_letter_code
_entity_poly.pdbx_strand_id
1 'polypeptide(L)'
;ALLLNDEGVVFAGLLVGLSSIDFCFALKDNLGELDYPVCFECAQVRQIADEECTAVLIVELEVLKLVSVDAGKASLDRVLAQLRLQLSDLQTRCSQQQNASKIQQELLCSLQLPLKERTTERVSQLQEEVEHWRNLYQERESSCFEMAAVVSSSKLEADSLRVSHSALQNAQWTADSLLPNCSQCHIAFSVNRRRNKVLGLKPRLFCHVSILDVPIS
;
A
#
# COMPACT_ATOMS: atom_id res chain seq x y z
N ALA A 1 20.34 5.39 -14.46
CA ALA A 1 19.18 6.13 -13.95
C ALA A 1 18.04 6.28 -14.97
N LEU A 2 18.31 6.30 -16.30
CA LEU A 2 17.28 6.47 -17.35
C LEU A 2 16.44 5.20 -17.69
N LEU A 3 16.80 4.03 -17.16
CA LEU A 3 16.16 2.73 -17.48
C LEU A 3 15.18 2.23 -16.39
N LEU A 4 14.89 3.05 -15.37
CA LEU A 4 14.07 2.67 -14.21
C LEU A 4 12.72 3.39 -14.14
N ASN A 5 12.39 4.21 -15.14
CA ASN A 5 11.05 4.78 -15.31
C ASN A 5 10.28 3.97 -16.36
N ASP A 6 8.95 3.94 -16.25
CA ASP A 6 8.05 3.22 -17.17
C ASP A 6 8.29 3.59 -18.64
N GLU A 7 8.70 4.84 -18.92
CA GLU A 7 9.09 5.31 -20.25
C GLU A 7 10.41 4.67 -20.75
N GLY A 8 11.35 4.39 -19.84
CA GLY A 8 12.62 3.73 -20.14
C GLY A 8 12.46 2.23 -20.47
N VAL A 9 11.45 1.57 -19.91
CA VAL A 9 11.11 0.17 -20.22
C VAL A 9 10.50 0.06 -21.62
N VAL A 10 9.66 1.01 -22.02
CA VAL A 10 9.10 1.09 -23.38
C VAL A 10 10.21 1.37 -24.41
N PHE A 11 11.17 2.24 -24.07
CA PHE A 11 12.30 2.54 -24.94
C PHE A 11 13.25 1.35 -25.11
N ALA A 12 13.52 0.59 -24.03
CA ALA A 12 14.29 -0.65 -24.09
C ALA A 12 13.55 -1.74 -24.89
N GLY A 13 12.22 -1.85 -24.76
CA GLY A 13 11.38 -2.77 -25.54
C GLY A 13 11.39 -2.45 -27.05
N LEU A 14 11.36 -1.17 -27.43
CA LEU A 14 11.51 -0.73 -28.82
C LEU A 14 12.91 -1.06 -29.38
N LEU A 15 13.97 -0.88 -28.59
CA LEU A 15 15.35 -1.20 -29.01
C LEU A 15 15.60 -2.71 -29.18
N VAL A 16 14.97 -3.56 -28.35
CA VAL A 16 15.00 -5.02 -28.52
C VAL A 16 14.30 -5.42 -29.83
N GLY A 17 13.22 -4.74 -30.22
CA GLY A 17 12.59 -4.91 -31.54
C GLY A 17 13.48 -4.43 -32.70
N LEU A 18 14.26 -3.35 -32.52
CA LEU A 18 15.19 -2.85 -33.53
C LEU A 18 16.42 -3.75 -33.70
N SER A 19 16.85 -4.47 -32.67
CA SER A 19 17.93 -5.48 -32.77
C SER A 19 17.54 -6.70 -33.62
N SER A 20 16.25 -6.88 -33.92
CA SER A 20 15.74 -7.87 -34.88
C SER A 20 15.52 -7.32 -36.30
N ILE A 21 15.82 -6.03 -36.54
CA ILE A 21 15.89 -5.51 -37.90
C ILE A 21 17.30 -5.79 -38.41
N ASP A 22 17.44 -6.93 -39.07
CA ASP A 22 18.58 -7.24 -39.93
C ASP A 22 18.73 -6.14 -40.99
N PHE A 23 19.53 -5.11 -40.70
CA PHE A 23 20.05 -4.18 -41.71
C PHE A 23 20.97 -4.86 -42.73
N CYS A 24 21.09 -6.19 -42.69
CA CYS A 24 21.96 -6.99 -43.55
C CYS A 24 21.28 -7.52 -44.83
N PHE A 25 19.98 -7.31 -45.06
CA PHE A 25 19.24 -8.07 -46.08
C PHE A 25 19.06 -7.43 -47.46
N ALA A 26 19.69 -6.29 -47.78
CA ALA A 26 19.59 -5.70 -49.13
C ALA A 26 20.92 -5.24 -49.76
N LEU A 27 22.03 -5.21 -49.01
CA LEU A 27 23.33 -4.77 -49.54
C LEU A 27 24.23 -5.93 -49.98
N LYS A 28 23.92 -7.18 -49.60
CA LYS A 28 24.80 -8.32 -49.86
C LYS A 28 24.54 -9.02 -51.20
N ASP A 29 23.30 -9.00 -51.68
CA ASP A 29 22.91 -9.79 -52.86
C ASP A 29 22.96 -9.03 -54.19
N ASN A 30 23.20 -7.71 -54.17
CA ASN A 30 23.25 -6.87 -55.37
C ASN A 30 24.64 -6.28 -55.70
N LEU A 31 25.67 -6.60 -54.91
CA LEU A 31 27.05 -6.18 -55.24
C LEU A 31 27.67 -7.01 -56.38
N GLY A 32 27.17 -8.23 -56.62
CA GLY A 32 27.61 -9.06 -57.74
C GLY A 32 27.11 -8.60 -59.11
N GLU A 33 26.04 -7.79 -59.18
CA GLU A 33 25.54 -7.22 -60.45
C GLU A 33 26.25 -5.91 -60.85
N LEU A 34 27.05 -5.31 -59.97
CA LEU A 34 27.92 -4.16 -60.32
C LEU A 34 29.27 -4.60 -60.93
N ASP A 35 29.62 -5.89 -60.82
CA ASP A 35 30.83 -6.48 -61.41
C ASP A 35 30.54 -7.05 -62.82
N TYR A 36 29.86 -6.29 -63.67
CA TYR A 36 29.99 -6.53 -65.10
C TYR A 36 31.37 -5.98 -65.52
N PRO A 37 32.32 -6.83 -65.95
CA PRO A 37 33.48 -6.30 -66.65
C PRO A 37 32.94 -5.56 -67.87
N VAL A 38 33.12 -4.24 -67.89
CA VAL A 38 33.03 -3.52 -69.15
C VAL A 38 34.18 -4.06 -69.98
N CYS A 39 33.89 -5.08 -70.81
CA CYS A 39 34.83 -5.61 -71.79
C CYS A 39 35.11 -4.50 -72.81
N PHE A 40 36.03 -3.61 -72.49
CA PHE A 40 36.72 -2.73 -73.43
C PHE A 40 37.80 -3.53 -74.18
N GLU A 41 37.45 -4.69 -74.73
CA GLU A 41 38.28 -5.40 -75.70
C GLU A 41 37.40 -5.88 -76.86
N CYS A 42 36.88 -4.91 -77.61
CA CYS A 42 36.55 -5.13 -79.02
C CYS A 42 37.07 -3.96 -79.88
N ALA A 43 38.24 -3.44 -79.51
CA ALA A 43 38.98 -2.47 -80.30
C ALA A 43 40.25 -3.14 -80.84
N GLN A 44 40.10 -4.12 -81.73
CA GLN A 44 41.11 -4.50 -82.74
C GLN A 44 40.67 -5.76 -83.51
N VAL A 45 39.69 -5.62 -84.42
CA VAL A 45 39.64 -6.49 -85.60
C VAL A 45 39.35 -5.63 -86.84
N ARG A 46 40.45 -5.32 -87.54
CA ARG A 46 40.57 -5.08 -88.99
C ARG A 46 39.69 -4.01 -89.65
N GLN A 47 40.37 -2.91 -89.99
CA GLN A 47 40.11 -2.10 -91.18
C GLN A 47 39.95 -2.98 -92.43
N ILE A 48 38.71 -3.25 -92.86
CA ILE A 48 38.34 -3.45 -94.27
C ILE A 48 36.88 -2.96 -94.42
N ALA A 49 36.70 -1.92 -95.25
CA ALA A 49 35.48 -1.45 -95.93
C ALA A 49 34.09 -1.89 -95.40
N ASP A 50 33.33 -0.97 -94.80
CA ASP A 50 31.93 -0.64 -95.18
C ASP A 50 31.31 0.34 -94.16
N GLU A 51 30.75 1.45 -94.64
CA GLU A 51 29.93 2.36 -93.81
C GLU A 51 28.68 1.65 -93.26
N GLU A 52 28.22 0.57 -93.90
CA GLU A 52 27.11 -0.27 -93.45
C GLU A 52 27.47 -1.17 -92.25
N CYS A 53 28.71 -1.67 -92.12
CA CYS A 53 29.12 -2.57 -91.03
C CYS A 53 29.23 -1.86 -89.66
N THR A 54 29.58 -0.58 -89.66
CA THR A 54 29.69 0.21 -88.42
C THR A 54 28.30 0.53 -87.84
N ALA A 55 27.31 0.77 -88.71
CA ALA A 55 25.93 1.00 -88.30
C ALA A 55 25.31 -0.25 -87.66
N VAL A 56 25.59 -1.45 -88.20
CA VAL A 56 25.10 -2.72 -87.63
C VAL A 56 25.63 -2.96 -86.22
N LEU A 57 26.93 -2.74 -85.98
CA LEU A 57 27.54 -2.89 -84.66
C LEU A 57 27.00 -1.90 -83.61
N ILE A 58 26.67 -0.67 -84.03
CA ILE A 58 26.04 0.33 -83.15
C ILE A 58 24.63 -0.11 -82.76
N VAL A 59 23.84 -0.60 -83.72
CA VAL A 59 22.48 -1.10 -83.46
C VAL A 59 22.51 -2.31 -82.53
N GLU A 60 23.43 -3.26 -82.72
CA GLU A 60 23.59 -4.42 -81.83
C GLU A 60 23.97 -4.00 -80.39
N LEU A 61 24.85 -3.01 -80.24
CA LEU A 61 25.21 -2.46 -78.94
C LEU A 61 24.03 -1.76 -78.25
N GLU A 62 23.22 -1.02 -79.00
CA GLU A 62 22.00 -0.39 -78.47
C GLU A 62 20.93 -1.42 -78.07
N VAL A 63 20.78 -2.50 -78.85
CA VAL A 63 19.89 -3.62 -78.50
C VAL A 63 20.35 -4.30 -77.21
N LEU A 64 21.64 -4.56 -77.03
CA LEU A 64 22.18 -5.12 -75.78
C LEU A 64 21.96 -4.20 -74.58
N LYS A 65 22.11 -2.88 -74.76
CA LYS A 65 21.79 -1.90 -73.71
C LYS A 65 20.31 -1.90 -73.35
N LEU A 66 19.42 -2.01 -74.34
CA LEU A 66 17.97 -2.10 -74.08
C LEU A 66 17.61 -3.37 -73.31
N VAL A 67 18.19 -4.52 -73.67
CA VAL A 67 17.99 -5.78 -72.92
C VAL A 67 18.48 -5.67 -71.48
N SER A 68 19.64 -5.05 -71.26
CA SER A 68 20.16 -4.76 -69.91
C SER A 68 19.24 -3.85 -69.10
N VAL A 69 18.66 -2.81 -69.73
CA VAL A 69 17.73 -1.88 -69.07
C VAL A 69 16.41 -2.59 -68.74
N ASP A 70 15.90 -3.45 -69.62
CA ASP A 70 14.70 -4.23 -69.37
C ASP A 70 14.89 -5.24 -68.23
N ALA A 71 16.06 -5.88 -68.14
CA ALA A 71 16.41 -6.73 -67.01
C ALA A 71 16.46 -5.95 -65.68
N GLY A 72 17.07 -4.76 -65.68
CA GLY A 72 17.11 -3.87 -64.51
C GLY A 72 15.72 -3.35 -64.11
N LYS A 73 14.85 -3.08 -65.08
CA LYS A 73 13.46 -2.72 -64.82
C LYS A 73 12.69 -3.88 -64.16
N ALA A 74 12.85 -5.09 -64.67
CA ALA A 74 12.20 -6.27 -64.12
C ALA A 74 12.66 -6.59 -62.69
N SER A 75 13.94 -6.36 -62.37
CA SER A 75 14.45 -6.53 -60.99
C SER A 75 13.87 -5.47 -60.05
N LEU A 76 13.84 -4.21 -60.47
CA LEU A 76 13.21 -3.12 -59.71
C LEU A 76 11.71 -3.34 -59.48
N ASP A 77 10.98 -3.83 -60.48
CA ASP A 77 9.55 -4.15 -60.35
C ASP A 77 9.30 -5.24 -59.30
N ARG A 78 10.18 -6.23 -59.21
CA ARG A 78 10.12 -7.27 -58.14
C ARG A 78 10.37 -6.67 -56.77
N VAL A 79 11.37 -5.81 -56.63
CA VAL A 79 11.67 -5.12 -55.37
C VAL A 79 10.49 -4.24 -54.94
N LEU A 80 9.90 -3.48 -55.86
CA LEU A 80 8.71 -2.68 -55.59
C LEU A 80 7.51 -3.53 -55.15
N ALA A 81 7.31 -4.68 -55.79
CA ALA A 81 6.26 -5.62 -55.37
C ALA A 81 6.51 -6.16 -53.96
N GLN A 82 7.74 -6.52 -53.64
CA GLN A 82 8.12 -7.01 -52.31
C GLN A 82 7.93 -5.93 -51.23
N LEU A 83 8.37 -4.69 -51.49
CA LEU A 83 8.19 -3.57 -50.57
C LEU A 83 6.72 -3.26 -50.31
N ARG A 84 5.85 -3.37 -51.34
CA ARG A 84 4.41 -3.20 -51.18
C ARG A 84 3.80 -4.25 -50.25
N LEU A 85 4.22 -5.51 -50.37
CA LEU A 85 3.77 -6.58 -49.47
C LEU A 85 4.23 -6.33 -48.03
N GLN A 86 5.49 -5.93 -47.83
CA GLN A 86 6.02 -5.59 -46.51
C GLN A 86 5.30 -4.39 -45.88
N LEU A 87 5.02 -3.34 -46.65
CA LEU A 87 4.23 -2.20 -46.17
C LEU A 87 2.82 -2.63 -45.75
N SER A 88 2.18 -3.50 -46.53
CA SER A 88 0.85 -4.01 -46.19
C SER A 88 0.88 -4.85 -44.90
N ASP A 89 1.89 -5.70 -44.71
CA ASP A 89 2.05 -6.49 -43.48
C ASP A 89 2.33 -5.61 -42.26
N LEU A 90 3.21 -4.62 -42.40
CA LEU A 90 3.47 -3.67 -41.32
C LEU A 90 2.22 -2.86 -40.96
N GLN A 91 1.43 -2.45 -41.94
CA GLN A 91 0.19 -1.72 -41.71
C GLN A 91 -0.86 -2.57 -40.97
N THR A 92 -1.00 -3.85 -41.31
CA THR A 92 -1.91 -4.75 -40.58
C THR A 92 -1.43 -4.98 -39.15
N ARG A 93 -0.13 -5.20 -38.96
CA ARG A 93 0.48 -5.37 -37.63
C ARG A 93 0.33 -4.13 -36.74
N CYS A 94 0.57 -2.93 -37.28
CA CYS A 94 0.33 -1.68 -36.56
C CYS A 94 -1.14 -1.53 -36.15
N SER A 95 -2.08 -1.87 -37.04
CA SER A 95 -3.52 -1.79 -36.74
C SER A 95 -3.93 -2.79 -35.66
N GLN A 96 -3.42 -4.01 -35.73
CA GLN A 96 -3.64 -5.05 -34.70
C GLN A 96 -3.09 -4.61 -33.35
N GLN A 97 -1.88 -4.05 -33.32
CA GLN A 97 -1.26 -3.58 -32.09
C GLN A 97 -2.02 -2.38 -31.49
N GLN A 98 -2.51 -1.46 -32.32
CA GLN A 98 -3.36 -0.37 -31.87
C GLN A 98 -4.66 -0.90 -31.23
N ASN A 99 -5.29 -1.91 -31.83
CA ASN A 99 -6.49 -2.53 -31.27
C ASN A 99 -6.20 -3.27 -29.95
N ALA A 100 -5.09 -4.01 -29.87
CA ALA A 100 -4.66 -4.66 -28.65
C ALA A 100 -4.42 -3.65 -27.50
N SER A 101 -3.76 -2.53 -27.80
CA SER A 101 -3.54 -1.45 -26.85
C SER A 101 -4.85 -0.83 -26.34
N LYS A 102 -5.83 -0.62 -27.23
CA LYS A 102 -7.17 -0.14 -26.84
C LYS A 102 -7.88 -1.12 -25.90
N ILE A 103 -7.88 -2.40 -26.22
CA ILE A 103 -8.49 -3.45 -25.38
C ILE A 103 -7.82 -3.50 -24.01
N GLN A 104 -6.48 -3.42 -23.96
CA GLN A 104 -5.75 -3.38 -22.70
C GLN A 104 -6.13 -2.16 -21.87
N GLN A 105 -6.27 -0.98 -22.49
CA GLN A 105 -6.68 0.24 -21.79
C GLN A 105 -8.10 0.11 -21.21
N GLU A 106 -9.03 -0.43 -21.98
CA GLU A 106 -10.41 -0.68 -21.51
C GLU A 106 -10.45 -1.69 -20.36
N LEU A 107 -9.65 -2.76 -20.43
CA LEU A 107 -9.53 -3.73 -19.36
C LEU A 107 -8.93 -3.10 -18.09
N LEU A 108 -7.87 -2.29 -18.23
CA LEU A 108 -7.28 -1.57 -17.10
C LEU A 108 -8.30 -0.64 -16.45
N CYS A 109 -9.03 0.16 -17.23
CA CYS A 109 -10.08 1.03 -16.69
C CYS A 109 -11.19 0.25 -15.99
N SER A 110 -11.66 -0.85 -16.59
CA SER A 110 -12.76 -1.66 -16.02
C SER A 110 -12.36 -2.41 -14.74
N LEU A 111 -11.09 -2.76 -14.56
CA LEU A 111 -10.61 -3.40 -13.33
C LEU A 111 -10.18 -2.39 -12.27
N GLN A 112 -9.64 -1.24 -12.65
CA GLN A 112 -9.06 -0.28 -11.72
C GLN A 112 -10.12 0.38 -10.82
N LEU A 113 -11.30 0.72 -11.36
CA LEU A 113 -12.38 1.33 -10.57
C LEU A 113 -12.95 0.37 -9.52
N PRO A 114 -13.38 -0.86 -9.85
CA PRO A 114 -13.90 -1.81 -8.85
C PRO A 114 -12.85 -2.21 -7.81
N LEU A 115 -11.57 -2.30 -8.20
CA LEU A 115 -10.49 -2.56 -7.24
C LEU A 115 -10.36 -1.41 -6.25
N LYS A 116 -10.36 -0.16 -6.71
CA LYS A 116 -10.32 1.01 -5.84
C LYS A 116 -11.52 1.02 -4.89
N GLU A 117 -12.73 0.87 -5.42
CA GLU A 117 -13.96 0.85 -4.62
C GLU A 117 -13.92 -0.26 -3.56
N ARG A 118 -13.60 -1.50 -3.95
CA ARG A 118 -13.49 -2.62 -3.01
C ARG A 118 -12.42 -2.39 -1.94
N THR A 119 -11.28 -1.79 -2.30
CA THR A 119 -10.25 -1.46 -1.31
C THR A 119 -10.74 -0.38 -0.35
N THR A 120 -11.44 0.65 -0.82
CA THR A 120 -11.99 1.71 0.05
C THR A 120 -13.07 1.18 0.98
N GLU A 121 -13.96 0.32 0.49
CA GLU A 121 -14.98 -0.34 1.31
C GLU A 121 -14.34 -1.20 2.41
N ARG A 122 -13.33 -2.01 2.05
CA ARG A 122 -12.65 -2.86 3.03
C ARG A 122 -11.92 -2.05 4.09
N VAL A 123 -11.31 -0.92 3.71
CA VAL A 123 -10.67 0.01 4.65
C VAL A 123 -11.71 0.62 5.59
N SER A 124 -12.87 1.07 5.07
CA SER A 124 -13.96 1.62 5.89
C SER A 124 -14.47 0.60 6.92
N GLN A 125 -14.72 -0.64 6.50
CA GLN A 125 -15.16 -1.71 7.39
C GLN A 125 -14.15 -1.99 8.51
N LEU A 126 -12.87 -2.06 8.17
CA LEU A 126 -11.82 -2.28 9.17
C LEU A 126 -11.69 -1.09 10.14
N GLN A 127 -11.90 0.14 9.66
CA GLN A 127 -11.92 1.32 10.53
C GLN A 127 -13.10 1.26 11.53
N GLU A 128 -14.29 0.86 11.07
CA GLU A 128 -15.45 0.66 11.94
C GLU A 128 -15.21 -0.46 12.97
N GLU A 129 -14.64 -1.59 12.56
CA GLU A 129 -14.28 -2.69 13.47
C GLU A 129 -13.27 -2.23 14.53
N VAL A 130 -12.22 -1.50 14.13
CA VAL A 130 -11.22 -0.95 15.06
C VAL A 130 -11.87 -0.01 16.08
N GLU A 131 -12.74 0.88 15.63
CA GLU A 131 -13.42 1.83 16.51
C GLU A 131 -14.39 1.13 17.47
N HIS A 132 -15.10 0.11 16.99
CA HIS A 132 -15.94 -0.75 17.82
C HIS A 132 -15.12 -1.42 18.94
N TRP A 133 -14.00 -2.04 18.61
CA TRP A 133 -13.13 -2.70 19.60
C TRP A 133 -12.48 -1.71 20.57
N ARG A 134 -12.10 -0.51 20.10
CA ARG A 134 -11.59 0.56 20.95
C ARG A 134 -12.59 0.95 22.03
N ASN A 135 -13.85 1.18 21.64
CA ASN A 135 -14.92 1.56 22.56
C ASN A 135 -15.18 0.46 23.60
N LEU A 136 -15.30 -0.80 23.15
CA LEU A 136 -15.48 -1.93 24.06
C LEU A 136 -14.33 -2.09 25.04
N TYR A 137 -13.09 -1.85 24.59
CA TYR A 137 -11.93 -1.91 25.47
C TYR A 137 -11.99 -0.80 26.53
N GLN A 138 -12.31 0.43 26.12
CA GLN A 138 -12.41 1.58 27.02
C GLN A 138 -13.54 1.40 28.06
N GLU A 139 -14.70 0.86 27.66
CA GLU A 139 -15.79 0.54 28.57
C GLU A 139 -15.37 -0.52 29.61
N ARG A 140 -14.71 -1.59 29.17
CA ARG A 140 -14.20 -2.64 30.08
C ARG A 140 -13.13 -2.12 31.03
N GLU A 141 -12.22 -1.28 30.54
CA GLU A 141 -11.21 -0.63 31.36
C GLU A 141 -11.86 0.25 32.43
N SER A 142 -12.82 1.09 32.04
CA SER A 142 -13.56 1.96 32.96
C SER A 142 -14.30 1.15 34.04
N SER A 143 -15.00 0.08 33.65
CA SER A 143 -15.67 -0.83 34.58
C SER A 143 -14.68 -1.50 35.55
N CYS A 144 -13.49 -1.87 35.08
CA CYS A 144 -12.45 -2.44 35.94
C CYS A 144 -11.95 -1.43 36.98
N PHE A 145 -11.76 -0.17 36.58
CA PHE A 145 -11.39 0.91 37.50
C PHE A 145 -12.47 1.15 38.56
N GLU A 146 -13.75 1.18 38.17
CA GLU A 146 -14.86 1.33 39.10
C GLU A 146 -14.91 0.17 40.12
N MET A 147 -14.78 -1.07 39.65
CA MET A 147 -14.74 -2.24 40.54
C MET A 147 -13.54 -2.19 41.49
N ALA A 148 -12.36 -1.78 41.02
CA ALA A 148 -11.18 -1.65 41.85
C ALA A 148 -11.37 -0.57 42.95
N ALA A 149 -12.05 0.53 42.63
CA ALA A 149 -12.40 1.57 43.60
C ALA A 149 -13.38 1.05 44.66
N VAL A 150 -14.43 0.32 44.26
CA VAL A 150 -15.40 -0.29 45.18
C VAL A 150 -14.72 -1.29 46.11
N VAL A 151 -13.88 -2.18 45.58
CA VAL A 151 -13.14 -3.16 46.39
C VAL A 151 -12.22 -2.45 47.38
N SER A 152 -11.55 -1.38 46.96
CA SER A 152 -10.68 -0.59 47.84
C SER A 152 -11.46 0.08 48.96
N SER A 153 -12.61 0.69 48.66
CA SER A 153 -13.50 1.30 49.66
C SER A 153 -14.03 0.27 50.65
N SER A 154 -14.56 -0.85 50.14
CA SER A 154 -15.09 -1.94 50.96
C SER A 154 -14.02 -2.55 51.87
N LYS A 155 -12.78 -2.69 51.38
CA LYS A 155 -11.65 -3.13 52.18
C LYS A 155 -11.34 -2.15 53.32
N LEU A 156 -11.30 -0.85 53.05
CA LEU A 156 -11.06 0.16 54.10
C LEU A 156 -12.17 0.17 55.16
N GLU A 157 -13.43 0.01 54.76
CA GLU A 157 -14.55 -0.13 55.69
C GLU A 157 -14.44 -1.40 56.55
N ALA A 158 -14.13 -2.55 55.94
CA ALA A 158 -13.92 -3.79 56.66
C ALA A 158 -12.73 -3.70 57.64
N ASP A 159 -11.65 -3.04 57.24
CA ASP A 159 -10.49 -2.77 58.09
C ASP A 159 -10.88 -1.88 59.28
N SER A 160 -11.66 -0.82 59.03
CA SER A 160 -12.18 0.08 60.06
C SER A 160 -13.07 -0.66 61.08
N LEU A 161 -14.01 -1.48 60.61
CA LEU A 161 -14.88 -2.30 61.45
C LEU A 161 -14.10 -3.32 62.27
N ARG A 162 -13.08 -3.95 61.67
CA ARG A 162 -12.20 -4.88 62.38
C ARG A 162 -11.43 -4.19 63.49
N VAL A 163 -10.87 -3.01 63.22
CA VAL A 163 -10.16 -2.21 64.23
C VAL A 163 -11.11 -1.78 65.35
N SER A 164 -12.31 -1.32 65.03
CA SER A 164 -13.29 -0.92 66.05
C SER A 164 -13.75 -2.11 66.90
N HIS A 165 -14.00 -3.27 66.29
CA HIS A 165 -14.34 -4.51 66.99
C HIS A 165 -13.21 -4.95 67.93
N SER A 166 -11.95 -4.96 67.48
CA SER A 166 -10.80 -5.29 68.33
C SER A 166 -10.65 -4.29 69.49
N ALA A 167 -10.90 -3.01 69.27
CA ALA A 167 -10.85 -2.00 70.33
C ALA A 167 -11.97 -2.20 71.37
N LEU A 168 -13.19 -2.54 70.94
CA LEU A 168 -14.29 -2.88 71.85
C LEU A 168 -14.02 -4.17 72.63
N GLN A 169 -13.46 -5.19 71.98
CA GLN A 169 -13.09 -6.45 72.64
C GLN A 169 -12.05 -6.24 73.75
N ASN A 170 -11.10 -5.32 73.55
CA ASN A 170 -10.06 -4.99 74.54
C ASN A 170 -10.50 -3.91 75.54
N ALA A 171 -11.71 -3.35 75.41
CA ALA A 171 -12.19 -2.31 76.31
C ALA A 171 -12.49 -2.88 77.70
N GLN A 172 -11.76 -2.42 78.71
CA GLN A 172 -12.02 -2.73 80.11
C GLN A 172 -12.63 -1.53 80.82
N TRP A 173 -13.58 -1.77 81.72
CA TRP A 173 -14.14 -0.72 82.56
C TRP A 173 -13.04 -0.08 83.42
N THR A 174 -12.80 1.21 83.23
CA THR A 174 -12.07 2.01 84.20
C THR A 174 -12.81 2.01 85.53
N ALA A 175 -12.10 1.73 86.62
CA ALA A 175 -12.66 1.72 87.96
C ALA A 175 -13.30 3.07 88.30
N ASP A 176 -14.45 3.05 88.98
CA ASP A 176 -15.22 4.23 89.36
C ASP A 176 -14.42 5.24 90.20
N SER A 177 -13.37 4.78 90.89
CA SER A 177 -12.45 5.61 91.67
C SER A 177 -11.53 6.48 90.81
N LEU A 178 -11.25 6.08 89.57
CA LEU A 178 -10.33 6.77 88.68
C LEU A 178 -11.00 7.91 87.90
N LEU A 179 -12.34 7.96 87.88
CA LEU A 179 -13.13 8.96 87.15
C LEU A 179 -14.17 9.60 88.08
N PRO A 180 -13.76 10.58 88.90
CA PRO A 180 -14.66 11.21 89.87
C PRO A 180 -15.69 12.15 89.22
N ASN A 181 -15.49 12.52 87.95
CA ASN A 181 -16.27 13.55 87.27
C ASN A 181 -16.93 13.01 85.98
N CYS A 182 -18.04 13.62 85.59
CA CYS A 182 -18.71 13.31 84.34
C CYS A 182 -17.81 13.64 83.13
N SER A 183 -17.77 12.76 82.14
CA SER A 183 -16.91 12.89 80.95
C SER A 183 -17.32 14.02 80.00
N GLN A 184 -18.56 14.52 80.12
CA GLN A 184 -19.11 15.57 79.24
C GLN A 184 -19.13 16.95 79.91
N CYS A 185 -19.68 17.03 81.12
CA CYS A 185 -19.85 18.30 81.83
C CYS A 185 -18.82 18.50 82.95
N HIS A 186 -17.90 17.55 83.16
CA HIS A 186 -16.78 17.62 84.10
C HIS A 186 -17.13 17.87 85.58
N ILE A 187 -18.40 17.83 85.96
CA ILE A 187 -18.82 17.96 87.36
C ILE A 187 -18.67 16.63 88.09
N ALA A 188 -18.25 16.70 89.35
CA ALA A 188 -18.08 15.55 90.23
C ALA A 188 -19.38 14.77 90.46
N PHE A 189 -19.26 13.45 90.56
CA PHE A 189 -20.35 12.57 90.94
C PHE A 189 -20.63 12.66 92.45
N SER A 190 -21.90 12.49 92.82
CA SER A 190 -22.35 12.52 94.21
C SER A 190 -23.58 11.62 94.38
N VAL A 191 -24.10 11.51 95.60
CA VAL A 191 -25.31 10.69 95.87
C VAL A 191 -26.50 11.14 95.02
N ASN A 192 -26.63 12.45 94.79
CA ASN A 192 -27.68 13.05 93.96
C ASN A 192 -27.35 13.03 92.45
N ARG A 193 -26.12 12.66 92.09
CA ARG A 193 -25.63 12.62 90.70
C ARG A 193 -24.93 11.30 90.43
N ARG A 194 -25.73 10.29 90.11
CA ARG A 194 -25.27 8.92 89.86
C ARG A 194 -24.44 8.82 88.57
N ARG A 195 -23.54 7.84 88.57
CA ARG A 195 -22.70 7.45 87.43
C ARG A 195 -23.48 6.54 86.51
N ASN A 196 -23.46 6.84 85.22
CA ASN A 196 -23.93 5.98 84.16
C ASN A 196 -22.74 5.60 83.26
N LYS A 197 -22.66 4.32 82.94
CA LYS A 197 -21.56 3.70 82.21
C LYS A 197 -21.96 3.58 80.73
N VAL A 198 -21.13 4.08 79.83
CA VAL A 198 -21.30 3.90 78.37
C VAL A 198 -20.09 3.17 77.82
N LEU A 199 -20.35 2.09 77.09
CA LEU A 199 -19.33 1.30 76.41
C LEU A 199 -19.05 1.91 75.03
N GLY A 200 -17.78 2.07 74.69
CA GLY A 200 -17.30 2.62 73.42
C GLY A 200 -15.79 2.43 73.29
N LEU A 201 -15.14 2.99 72.27
CA LEU A 201 -13.68 2.87 72.04
C LEU A 201 -12.82 3.29 73.27
N LYS A 202 -13.36 4.19 74.11
CA LYS A 202 -12.85 4.45 75.46
C LYS A 202 -14.04 4.42 76.43
N PRO A 203 -14.04 3.56 77.46
CA PRO A 203 -15.09 3.56 78.48
C PRO A 203 -15.16 4.91 79.18
N ARG A 204 -16.36 5.45 79.32
CA ARG A 204 -16.61 6.79 79.89
C ARG A 204 -17.74 6.74 80.90
N LEU A 205 -17.67 7.62 81.88
CA LEU A 205 -18.73 7.83 82.88
C LEU A 205 -19.48 9.13 82.58
N PHE A 206 -20.81 9.06 82.58
CA PHE A 206 -21.69 10.20 82.35
C PHE A 206 -22.69 10.35 83.51
N CYS A 207 -23.21 11.55 83.74
CA CYS A 207 -24.37 11.73 84.60
C CYS A 207 -25.68 11.59 83.81
N HIS A 208 -26.82 11.48 84.49
CA HIS A 208 -28.12 11.29 83.85
C HIS A 208 -28.47 12.34 82.78
N VAL A 209 -28.10 13.60 82.98
CA VAL A 209 -28.38 14.63 81.97
C VAL A 209 -27.51 14.40 80.74
N SER A 210 -26.20 14.29 80.93
CA SER A 210 -25.24 14.16 79.83
C SER A 210 -25.26 12.83 79.08
N ILE A 211 -25.85 11.76 79.63
CA ILE A 211 -25.94 10.48 78.89
C ILE A 211 -27.00 10.52 77.78
N LEU A 212 -28.01 11.37 77.93
CA LEU A 212 -29.08 11.52 76.94
C LEU A 212 -28.58 12.23 75.66
N ASP A 213 -27.50 13.00 75.78
CA ASP A 213 -26.86 13.70 74.66
C ASP A 213 -25.74 12.89 73.99
N VAL A 214 -25.51 11.65 74.41
CA VAL A 214 -24.49 10.80 73.79
C VAL A 214 -25.07 10.20 72.51
N PRO A 215 -24.53 10.54 71.31
CA PRO A 215 -25.00 9.96 70.07
C PRO A 215 -24.76 8.45 70.10
N ILE A 216 -25.84 7.68 69.92
CA ILE A 216 -25.75 6.23 69.69
C ILE A 216 -25.11 6.09 68.31
N SER A 217 -23.81 5.79 68.30
CA SER A 217 -23.01 5.57 67.09
C SER A 217 -22.90 4.07 66.84
#